data_AF-A0A538Q9M4-F1
#
_entry.id   AF-A0A538Q9M4-F1
#
_cell.length_a   1.000
_cell.length_b   1.000
_cell.length_c   1.000
_cell.angle_alpha   90.00
_cell.angle_beta   90.00
_cell.angle_gamma   90.00
#
_symmetry.space_group_name_H-M   'P 1'
#
loop_
_entity.id
_entity.type
_entity.pdbx_description
1 polymer ?
#
loop_
_entity_poly.entity_id
_entity_poly.type
_entity_poly.pdbx_seq_one_letter_code
_entity_poly.pdbx_strand_id
1 'polypeptide(L)'
;MNELLRRLLFLPPQSSSVARTIDTLHYSVILATMAGVTLAAAVTGVFLLRYRRRTPVIPLTPHIVAPLWLEAGVVGGLLGLFCLWWVIGFAQYRTLQTPPADAIPVYVTAKQWMWKFAYPDGPSSSEMLVVPVGRPVKLIMTSRDVI
;
A
#
# COMPACT_ATOMS: atom_id res chain seq x y z
N MET A 1 11.53 -9.76 7.53
CA MET A 1 10.17 -9.95 6.99
C MET A 1 10.21 -9.55 5.52
N ASN A 2 10.22 -10.54 4.62
CA ASN A 2 10.21 -10.46 3.15
C ASN A 2 11.24 -9.52 2.47
N GLU A 3 12.51 -9.72 2.78
CA GLU A 3 13.65 -9.09 2.07
C GLU A 3 13.58 -9.30 0.54
N LEU A 4 13.03 -10.44 0.12
CA LEU A 4 12.78 -10.74 -1.30
C LEU A 4 11.84 -9.72 -1.94
N LEU A 5 10.68 -9.44 -1.33
CA LEU A 5 9.71 -8.49 -1.88
C LEU A 5 10.25 -7.06 -1.84
N ARG A 6 10.97 -6.71 -0.77
CA ARG A 6 11.64 -5.41 -0.67
C ARG A 6 12.61 -5.18 -1.83
N ARG A 7 13.45 -6.17 -2.14
CA ARG A 7 14.40 -6.10 -3.26
C ARG A 7 13.72 -6.11 -4.62
N LEU A 8 12.72 -6.98 -4.79
CA LEU A 8 11.96 -7.09 -6.05
C LEU A 8 11.21 -5.79 -6.39
N LEU A 9 10.72 -5.08 -5.38
CA LEU A 9 10.01 -3.81 -5.53
C LEU A 9 10.93 -2.57 -5.39
N PHE A 10 12.25 -2.76 -5.31
CA PHE A 10 13.24 -1.67 -5.15
C PHE A 10 12.95 -0.71 -3.98
N LEU A 11 12.46 -1.24 -2.85
CA LEU A 11 12.10 -0.45 -1.68
C LEU A 11 13.29 -0.18 -0.75
N PRO A 12 13.36 1.03 -0.14
CA PRO A 12 14.39 1.37 0.83
C PRO A 12 14.31 0.49 2.09
N PRO A 13 15.38 0.44 2.91
CA PRO A 13 15.36 -0.32 4.15
C PRO A 13 14.35 0.28 5.16
N GLN A 14 13.64 -0.61 5.85
CA GLN A 14 12.69 -0.24 6.91
C GLN A 14 13.44 0.37 8.10
N SER A 15 13.35 1.69 8.24
CA SER A 15 14.09 2.45 9.27
C SER A 15 13.18 3.00 10.39
N SER A 16 11.92 2.58 10.43
CA SER A 16 10.94 2.97 11.44
C SER A 16 10.16 1.75 11.95
N SER A 17 9.71 1.80 13.20
CA SER A 17 8.87 0.75 13.81
C SER A 17 7.55 0.54 13.05
N VAL A 18 6.99 1.61 12.47
CA VAL A 18 5.72 1.55 11.73
C VAL A 18 5.91 1.03 10.30
N ALA A 19 7.09 1.25 9.71
CA ALA A 19 7.38 0.88 8.32
C ALA A 19 7.12 -0.61 8.07
N ARG A 20 7.53 -1.49 9.01
CA ARG A 20 7.33 -2.94 8.86
C ARG A 20 5.86 -3.33 8.76
N THR A 21 5.00 -2.75 9.60
CA THR A 21 3.57 -3.10 9.63
C THR A 21 2.88 -2.60 8.36
N ILE A 22 3.20 -1.39 7.92
CA ILE A 22 2.69 -0.81 6.67
C ILE A 22 3.12 -1.66 5.47
N ASP A 23 4.41 -1.97 5.37
CA ASP A 23 4.97 -2.75 4.26
C ASP A 23 4.34 -4.14 4.17
N THR A 24 4.07 -4.78 5.31
CA THR A 24 3.44 -6.11 5.33
C THR A 24 2.03 -6.08 4.75
N LEU A 25 1.22 -5.06 5.08
CA LEU A 25 -0.10 -4.87 4.48
C LEU A 25 0.03 -4.62 2.97
N HIS A 26 0.94 -3.73 2.56
CA HIS A 26 1.16 -3.42 1.14
C HIS A 26 1.60 -4.65 0.34
N TYR A 27 2.51 -5.46 0.89
CA TYR A 27 2.92 -6.73 0.26
C TYR A 27 1.75 -7.69 0.09
N SER A 28 0.83 -7.78 1.07
CA SER A 28 -0.35 -8.62 0.94
C SER A 28 -1.28 -8.15 -0.19
N VAL A 29 -1.47 -6.83 -0.32
CA VAL A 29 -2.29 -6.23 -1.38
C VAL A 29 -1.65 -6.46 -2.75
N ILE A 30 -0.37 -6.14 -2.89
CA ILE A 30 0.37 -6.31 -4.16
C ILE A 30 0.33 -7.77 -4.60
N LEU A 31 0.62 -8.73 -3.71
CA LEU A 31 0.61 -10.14 -4.04
C LEU A 31 -0.79 -10.63 -4.44
N ALA A 32 -1.83 -10.21 -3.72
CA ALA A 32 -3.20 -10.56 -4.05
C ALA A 32 -3.62 -9.99 -5.42
N THR A 33 -3.27 -8.74 -5.72
CA THR A 33 -3.54 -8.11 -7.02
C THR A 33 -2.77 -8.80 -8.15
N MET A 34 -1.48 -9.07 -7.96
CA MET A 34 -0.65 -9.78 -8.95
C MET A 34 -1.15 -11.20 -9.20
N ALA A 35 -1.54 -11.93 -8.15
CA ALA A 35 -2.13 -13.25 -8.26
C ALA A 35 -3.47 -13.20 -9.02
N GLY A 36 -4.35 -12.24 -8.68
CA GLY A 36 -5.64 -12.05 -9.36
C GLY A 36 -5.49 -11.74 -10.85
N VAL A 37 -4.61 -10.80 -11.20
CA VAL A 37 -4.33 -10.45 -12.61
C VAL A 37 -3.71 -11.63 -13.36
N THR A 38 -2.76 -12.34 -12.75
CA THR A 38 -2.12 -13.50 -13.36
C THR A 38 -3.12 -14.63 -13.61
N LEU A 39 -4.01 -14.89 -12.64
CA LEU A 39 -5.08 -15.88 -12.79
C LEU A 39 -6.04 -15.49 -13.92
N ALA A 40 -6.49 -14.23 -13.95
CA ALA A 40 -7.36 -13.73 -15.01
C ALA A 40 -6.70 -13.87 -16.38
N ALA A 41 -5.44 -13.43 -16.52
CA ALA A 41 -4.67 -13.56 -17.76
C ALA A 41 -4.47 -15.02 -18.19
N ALA A 42 -4.19 -15.92 -17.25
CA ALA A 42 -4.04 -17.35 -17.52
C ALA A 42 -5.35 -17.97 -18.01
N VAL A 43 -6.48 -17.70 -17.34
CA VAL A 43 -7.80 -18.18 -17.77
C VAL A 43 -8.14 -17.64 -19.15
N THR A 44 -7.96 -16.34 -19.40
CA THR A 44 -8.17 -15.75 -20.72
C THR A 44 -7.27 -16.42 -21.77
N GLY A 45 -5.99 -16.63 -21.48
CA GLY A 45 -5.05 -17.31 -22.38
C GLY A 45 -5.49 -18.74 -22.72
N VAL A 46 -5.93 -19.51 -21.73
CA VAL A 46 -6.48 -20.85 -21.92
C VAL A 46 -7.70 -20.80 -22.84
N PHE A 47 -8.62 -19.85 -22.62
CA PHE A 47 -9.82 -19.73 -23.44
C PHE A 47 -9.48 -19.35 -24.89
N LEU A 48 -8.56 -18.41 -25.09
CA LEU A 48 -8.09 -18.01 -26.42
C LEU A 48 -7.45 -19.16 -27.20
N LEU A 49 -6.67 -20.01 -26.52
CA LEU A 49 -5.99 -21.15 -27.16
C LEU A 49 -6.95 -22.34 -27.38
N ARG A 50 -7.77 -22.67 -26.38
CA ARG A 50 -8.66 -23.84 -26.39
C ARG A 50 -9.87 -23.65 -27.29
N TYR A 51 -10.48 -22.47 -27.26
CA TYR A 51 -11.69 -22.11 -28.02
C TYR A 51 -11.38 -21.23 -29.25
N ARG A 52 -10.13 -21.24 -29.73
CA ARG A 52 -9.76 -20.59 -31.00
C ARG A 52 -10.65 -21.12 -32.14
N ARG A 53 -11.17 -20.23 -32.98
CA ARG A 53 -11.97 -20.59 -34.16
C ARG A 53 -11.21 -21.57 -35.05
N ARG A 54 -11.78 -22.75 -35.31
CA ARG A 54 -11.23 -23.78 -36.22
C ARG A 54 -12.14 -24.09 -37.41
N THR A 55 -13.42 -23.74 -37.31
CA THR A 55 -14.44 -24.09 -38.30
C THR A 55 -15.24 -22.84 -38.66
N PRO A 56 -15.70 -22.68 -39.92
CA PRO A 56 -16.46 -21.50 -40.33
C PRO A 56 -17.83 -21.40 -39.66
N VAL A 57 -18.44 -22.52 -39.28
CA VAL A 57 -19.75 -22.61 -38.59
C VAL A 57 -19.58 -22.32 -37.09
N ILE A 58 -20.36 -21.36 -36.58
CA ILE A 58 -20.35 -20.94 -35.18
C ILE A 58 -21.49 -21.68 -34.45
N PRO A 59 -21.20 -22.62 -33.54
CA PRO A 59 -22.24 -23.22 -32.71
C PRO A 59 -22.81 -22.19 -31.74
N LEU A 60 -24.12 -22.26 -31.47
CA LEU A 60 -24.81 -21.40 -30.50
C LEU A 60 -24.27 -21.68 -29.09
N THR A 61 -23.86 -20.64 -28.38
CA THR A 61 -23.43 -20.74 -26.98
C THR A 61 -24.66 -20.98 -26.09
N PRO A 62 -24.69 -22.05 -25.27
CA PRO A 62 -25.79 -22.27 -24.34
C PRO A 62 -25.83 -21.14 -23.31
N HIS A 63 -27.03 -20.68 -22.98
CA HIS A 63 -27.23 -19.72 -21.91
C HIS A 63 -27.05 -20.43 -20.56
N ILE A 64 -25.98 -20.10 -19.85
CA ILE A 64 -25.68 -20.64 -18.53
C ILE A 64 -25.94 -19.53 -17.52
N VAL A 65 -26.83 -19.79 -16.57
CA VAL A 65 -27.14 -18.88 -15.45
C VAL A 65 -26.29 -19.30 -14.26
N ALA A 66 -25.56 -18.35 -13.67
CA ALA A 66 -24.80 -18.61 -12.46
C ALA A 66 -25.76 -18.83 -11.28
N PRO A 67 -25.53 -19.83 -10.43
CA PRO A 67 -26.36 -20.01 -9.24
C PRO A 67 -26.05 -18.92 -8.20
N LEU A 68 -27.08 -18.45 -7.50
CA LEU A 68 -26.99 -17.33 -6.54
C LEU A 68 -25.90 -17.52 -5.48
N TRP A 69 -25.65 -18.75 -5.02
CA TRP A 69 -24.63 -19.03 -4.01
C TRP A 69 -23.21 -18.73 -4.51
N LEU A 70 -22.96 -18.86 -5.82
CA LEU A 70 -21.65 -18.56 -6.42
C LEU A 70 -21.44 -17.05 -6.49
N GLU A 71 -22.47 -16.30 -6.89
CA GLU A 71 -22.44 -14.83 -6.87
C GLU A 71 -22.23 -14.31 -5.44
N ALA A 72 -23.02 -14.81 -4.48
CA ALA A 72 -22.89 -14.46 -3.08
C ALA A 72 -21.51 -14.81 -2.51
N GLY A 73 -20.95 -15.96 -2.90
CA GLY A 73 -19.60 -16.38 -2.49
C GLY A 73 -18.50 -15.48 -3.03
N VAL A 74 -18.56 -15.11 -4.31
CA VAL A 74 -17.56 -14.21 -4.93
C VAL A 74 -17.66 -12.80 -4.36
N VAL A 75 -18.86 -12.22 -4.34
CA VAL A 75 -19.08 -10.86 -3.81
C VAL A 75 -18.75 -10.81 -2.33
N GLY A 76 -19.23 -11.78 -1.54
CA GLY A 76 -18.96 -11.86 -0.11
C GLY A 76 -17.48 -12.08 0.19
N GLY A 77 -16.78 -12.92 -0.59
CA GLY A 77 -15.35 -13.15 -0.44
C GLY A 77 -14.52 -11.90 -0.74
N LEU A 78 -14.81 -11.20 -1.84
CA LEU A 78 -14.13 -9.94 -2.19
C LEU A 78 -14.42 -8.84 -1.17
N LEU A 79 -15.67 -8.72 -0.72
CA LEU A 79 -16.05 -7.76 0.32
C LEU A 79 -15.35 -8.09 1.65
N GLY A 80 -15.28 -9.36 2.03
CA GLY A 80 -14.58 -9.81 3.23
C GLY A 80 -13.09 -9.48 3.19
N LEU A 81 -12.43 -9.72 2.05
CA LEU A 81 -11.03 -9.34 1.83
C LEU A 81 -10.82 -7.83 1.94
N PHE A 82 -11.69 -7.05 1.30
CA PHE A 82 -11.68 -5.59 1.39
C PHE A 82 -11.83 -5.12 2.85
N CYS A 83 -12.84 -5.61 3.57
CA CYS A 83 -13.07 -5.26 4.97
C CYS A 83 -11.89 -5.64 5.86
N LEU A 84 -11.25 -6.78 5.63
CA LEU A 84 -10.06 -7.21 6.36
C LEU A 84 -8.91 -6.21 6.19
N TRP A 85 -8.58 -5.86 4.94
CA TRP A 85 -7.54 -4.86 4.68
C TRP A 85 -7.91 -3.48 5.23
N TRP A 86 -9.18 -3.10 5.12
CA TRP A 86 -9.67 -1.84 5.64
C TRP A 86 -9.52 -1.75 7.17
N VAL A 87 -9.88 -2.78 7.93
CA VAL A 87 -9.72 -2.81 9.39
C VAL A 87 -8.25 -2.68 9.79
N ILE A 88 -7.35 -3.41 9.11
CA ILE A 88 -5.91 -3.33 9.38
C ILE A 88 -5.37 -1.94 9.04
N GLY A 89 -5.70 -1.42 7.85
CA GLY A 89 -5.27 -0.11 7.40
C GLY A 89 -5.80 1.03 8.29
N PHE A 90 -7.05 0.92 8.75
CA PHE A 90 -7.63 1.90 9.68
C PHE A 90 -6.94 1.87 11.04
N ALA A 91 -6.58 0.69 11.55
CA ALA A 91 -5.80 0.58 12.78
C ALA A 91 -4.42 1.26 12.63
N GLN A 92 -3.73 1.02 11.52
CA GLN A 92 -2.44 1.67 11.21
C GLN A 92 -2.56 3.19 11.09
N TYR A 93 -3.61 3.68 10.41
CA TYR A 93 -3.91 5.10 10.29
C TYR A 93 -4.07 5.76 11.66
N ARG A 94 -4.84 5.14 12.57
CA ARG A 94 -5.01 5.67 13.93
C ARG A 94 -3.68 5.76 14.67
N THR A 95 -2.83 4.74 14.58
CA THR A 95 -1.50 4.75 15.19
C THR A 95 -0.61 5.87 14.66
N LEU A 96 -0.67 6.17 13.36
CA LEU A 96 0.09 7.26 12.76
C LEU A 96 -0.40 8.66 13.17
N GLN A 97 -1.71 8.80 13.37
CA GLN A 97 -2.33 10.08 13.78
C GLN A 97 -2.08 10.43 15.24
N THR A 98 -1.79 9.44 16.09
CA THR A 98 -1.52 9.64 17.53
C THR A 98 -0.05 9.37 17.85
N PRO A 99 0.86 10.35 17.63
CA PRO A 99 2.26 10.17 18.01
C PRO A 99 2.40 10.01 19.53
N PRO A 100 3.44 9.31 20.01
CA PRO A 100 3.75 9.21 21.44
C PRO A 100 3.90 10.60 22.10
N ALA A 101 3.49 10.72 23.36
CA ALA A 101 3.51 11.99 24.10
C ALA A 101 4.93 12.52 24.37
N ASP A 102 5.92 11.64 24.40
CA ASP A 102 7.35 11.91 24.60
C ASP A 102 8.10 12.19 23.29
N ALA A 103 7.39 12.37 22.17
CA ALA A 103 8.00 12.65 20.88
C ALA A 103 8.64 14.05 20.83
N ILE A 104 9.89 14.12 20.37
CA ILE A 104 10.60 15.39 20.17
C ILE A 104 9.93 16.16 19.03
N PRO A 105 9.39 17.37 19.27
CA PRO A 105 8.82 18.17 18.20
C PRO A 105 9.93 18.80 17.36
N VAL A 106 9.94 18.52 16.05
CA VAL A 106 10.83 19.19 15.08
C VAL A 106 9.96 20.02 14.16
N TYR A 107 10.22 21.32 14.14
CA TYR A 107 9.51 22.25 13.27
C TYR A 107 10.15 22.24 11.88
N VAL A 108 9.34 21.93 10.87
CA VAL A 108 9.76 21.87 9.49
C VAL A 108 9.11 23.02 8.73
N THR A 109 9.93 23.87 8.12
CA THR A 109 9.46 24.94 7.23
C THR A 109 9.92 24.64 5.81
N ALA A 110 8.97 24.39 4.91
CA ALA A 110 9.21 24.26 3.48
C ALA A 110 9.33 25.65 2.83
N LYS A 111 10.26 25.77 1.88
CA LYS A 111 10.42 26.91 0.97
C LYS A 111 10.85 26.40 -0.42
N GLN A 112 10.70 27.21 -1.46
CA GLN A 112 11.28 26.94 -2.78
C GLN A 112 12.78 27.25 -2.78
N TRP A 113 13.70 26.31 -3.01
CA TRP A 113 13.58 24.84 -2.99
C TRP A 113 14.46 24.28 -1.86
N MET A 114 14.11 24.63 -0.62
CA MET A 114 14.88 24.29 0.57
C MET A 114 13.99 23.90 1.74
N TRP A 115 14.52 23.05 2.61
CA TRP A 115 13.88 22.67 3.86
C TRP A 115 14.65 23.26 5.04
N LYS A 116 13.94 23.86 6.00
CA LYS A 116 14.52 24.31 7.27
C LYS A 116 13.95 23.48 8.41
N PHE A 117 14.84 22.98 9.26
CA PHE A 117 14.52 22.19 10.45
C PHE A 117 14.91 22.98 11.70
N ALA A 118 13.96 23.19 12.60
CA ALA A 118 14.19 23.83 13.89
C ALA A 118 13.88 22.85 15.02
N TYR A 119 14.82 22.75 15.96
CA TYR A 119 14.72 21.91 17.15
C TYR A 119 14.37 22.79 18.36
N PRO A 120 13.64 22.28 19.37
CA PRO A 120 13.13 23.10 20.48
C PRO A 120 14.23 23.83 21.25
N ASP A 121 15.34 23.15 21.51
CA ASP A 121 16.46 23.64 22.32
C ASP A 121 17.79 23.64 21.54
N GLY A 122 17.75 23.55 20.20
CA GLY A 122 18.91 23.25 19.37
C GLY A 122 19.11 24.17 18.17
N PRO A 123 20.29 24.10 17.52
CA PRO A 123 20.58 24.87 16.32
C PRO A 123 19.65 24.45 15.17
N SER A 124 19.16 25.41 14.38
CA SER A 124 18.39 25.08 13.19
C SER A 124 19.29 24.54 12.10
N SER A 125 18.89 23.45 11.46
CA SER A 125 19.56 22.88 10.29
C SER A 125 18.83 23.28 9.01
N SER A 126 19.56 23.38 7.90
CA SER A 126 18.98 23.52 6.56
C SER A 126 19.33 22.26 5.76
N GLU A 127 18.37 21.77 4.97
CA GLU A 127 18.44 20.59 4.08
C GLU A 127 18.66 19.23 4.76
N MET A 128 19.36 19.17 5.88
CA MET A 128 19.64 17.94 6.61
C MET A 128 18.81 17.84 7.90
N LEU A 129 17.97 16.82 7.98
CA LEU A 129 17.27 16.44 9.21
C LEU A 129 18.12 15.43 9.99
N VAL A 130 18.56 15.82 11.18
CA VAL A 130 19.26 14.94 12.13
C VAL A 130 18.31 14.57 13.26
N VAL A 131 18.18 13.28 13.56
CA VAL A 131 17.31 12.78 14.64
C VAL A 131 18.01 11.70 15.46
N PRO A 132 17.74 11.63 16.79
CA PRO A 132 18.29 10.57 17.62
C PRO A 132 17.66 9.22 17.30
N VAL A 133 18.49 8.19 17.18
CA VAL A 133 18.04 6.81 16.94
C VAL A 133 17.22 6.31 18.13
N GLY A 134 16.11 5.62 17.84
CA GLY A 134 15.29 4.96 18.85
C GLY A 134 14.40 5.89 19.69
N ARG A 135 14.32 7.18 19.35
CA ARG A 135 13.38 8.11 19.98
C ARG A 135 12.24 8.50 19.05
N PRO A 136 11.01 8.66 19.57
CA PRO A 136 9.91 9.17 18.78
C PRO A 136 10.15 10.63 18.41
N VAL A 137 9.85 10.98 17.16
CA VAL A 137 10.01 12.34 16.61
C VAL A 137 8.70 12.75 15.96
N LYS A 138 8.22 13.96 16.30
CA LYS A 138 7.01 14.54 15.71
C LYS A 138 7.41 15.71 14.82
N LEU A 139 7.18 15.57 13.52
CA LEU A 139 7.40 16.65 12.56
C LEU A 139 6.17 17.57 12.53
N ILE A 140 6.36 18.85 12.86
CA ILE A 140 5.34 19.88 12.74
C ILE A 140 5.66 20.68 11.48
N MET A 141 4.90 20.41 10.42
CA MET A 141 5.22 20.88 9.08
C MET A 141 4.37 22.09 8.69
N THR A 142 5.01 23.11 8.14
CA THR A 142 4.36 24.27 7.52
C THR A 142 5.12 24.67 6.27
N SER A 143 4.45 25.36 5.35
CA SER A 143 5.09 25.97 4.19
C SER A 143 5.02 27.49 4.26
N ARG A 144 6.07 28.14 3.76
CA ARG A 144 6.12 29.62 3.67
C ARG A 144 5.61 30.16 2.34
N ASP A 145 5.70 29.39 1.26
CA ASP A 145 5.41 29.85 -0.10
C ASP A 145 4.37 28.96 -0.80
N VAL A 146 4.69 27.70 -1.08
CA VAL A 146 3.85 26.75 -1.82
C VAL A 146 3.74 25.40 -1.13
N ILE A 147 2.68 24.65 -1.41
CA ILE A 147 2.58 23.24 -1.01
C ILE A 147 3.51 22.39 -1.87
#